data_AF-A0A1V9YA25-F1
#
_entry.id   AF-A0A1V9YA25-F1
#
_cell.length_a   1.000
_cell.length_b   1.000
_cell.length_c   1.000
_cell.angle_alpha   90.00
_cell.angle_beta   90.00
_cell.angle_gamma   90.00
#
_symmetry.space_group_name_H-M   'P 1'
#
loop_
_entity.id
_entity.type
_entity.pdbx_description
1 polymer ?
#
loop_
_entity_poly.entity_id
_entity_poly.type
_entity_poly.pdbx_seq_one_letter_code
_entity_poly.pdbx_strand_id
1 'polypeptide(L)'
;MSDFRWNPWSANYSSKEIDQMQFVHRVYLEAMGIETKDLPPTLKMNESFTAPLYTPSKADFDEHTFVRQMQGVVGLLRQPAEEIISCVCGYQKERADRFRLGSAFMNDPRTLLLEEIKEWAMARLAPASCTTEAIEREVEKRKIYITQLQYAGGDLFTPGSGERSLLKTLKDIREILENRVLPMIACERAQASAKDHLTVVEARATDALIHGVQFLFNVFRNTSNAPADCTITNLQSQQHSAMKDAMGSKSGQMLQLLLSTPSFCKLFPESHHHVTGGESKLMTLTSAQQLAVQGDAVFCDASAVAVVPSILSQKELTPKAYLTQSNSGIISFLTAEDYDMFTKMHGLLKLLADLLVSCRQARLLAGTGGDLLVYGPGGAHLRLLLETMQAVQLEIVQCATTLKQRGVSELDKLRSSYSEKNWRVCFSRVLALETYLMNDVSACNDPIRKICEATTPAYVLQAAKEFKAQTSKWVVENANACGHIADTLQLKGLPPMPQLPSSQHRTITAG
;
A
#
# COMPACT_ATOMS: atom_id res chain seq x y z
N MET A 1 3.65 -13.23 -57.77
CA MET A 1 4.53 -12.61 -58.78
C MET A 1 5.52 -11.74 -58.03
N SER A 2 6.80 -11.91 -58.28
CA SER A 2 7.87 -11.14 -57.64
C SER A 2 7.85 -9.71 -58.17
N ASP A 3 7.47 -8.75 -57.33
CA ASP A 3 7.62 -7.31 -57.62
C ASP A 3 9.10 -6.94 -57.60
N PHE A 4 9.76 -7.22 -58.72
CA PHE A 4 11.11 -6.78 -58.98
C PHE A 4 11.04 -5.28 -59.34
N ARG A 5 11.56 -4.42 -58.46
CA ARG A 5 11.62 -2.97 -58.72
C ARG A 5 12.52 -2.73 -59.94
N TRP A 6 11.95 -2.14 -60.99
CA TRP A 6 12.65 -1.76 -62.22
C TRP A 6 13.63 -0.58 -62.04
N ASN A 7 13.58 0.15 -60.93
CA ASN A 7 14.53 1.22 -60.63
C ASN A 7 14.93 1.23 -59.14
N PRO A 8 16.15 0.78 -58.79
CA PRO A 8 16.64 0.79 -57.40
C PRO A 8 16.97 2.19 -56.86
N TRP A 9 16.84 3.25 -57.69
CA TRP A 9 17.18 4.64 -57.34
C TRP A 9 15.97 5.54 -57.07
N SER A 10 14.73 5.06 -57.20
CA SER A 10 13.56 5.88 -56.89
C SER A 10 13.34 5.95 -55.37
N ALA A 11 13.36 7.16 -54.81
CA ALA A 11 13.06 7.41 -53.39
C ALA A 11 11.61 7.09 -52.98
N ASN A 12 10.73 6.79 -53.94
CA ASN A 12 9.33 6.50 -53.70
C ASN A 12 9.10 5.04 -53.31
N TYR A 13 8.10 4.81 -52.47
CA TYR A 13 7.59 3.51 -52.09
C TYR A 13 6.85 2.82 -53.24
N SER A 14 6.89 1.49 -53.22
CA SER A 14 6.04 0.64 -54.04
C SER A 14 4.61 0.66 -53.51
N SER A 15 3.63 0.24 -54.31
CA SER A 15 2.23 0.14 -53.87
C SER A 15 2.09 -0.70 -52.59
N LYS A 16 2.81 -1.82 -52.48
CA LYS A 16 2.80 -2.66 -51.27
C LYS A 16 3.34 -1.94 -50.03
N GLU A 17 4.39 -1.13 -50.18
CA GLU A 17 4.96 -0.36 -49.06
C GLU A 17 4.05 0.81 -48.66
N ILE A 18 3.35 1.42 -49.62
CA ILE A 18 2.30 2.40 -49.37
C ILE A 18 1.16 1.76 -48.56
N ASP A 19 0.66 0.60 -48.98
CA ASP A 19 -0.42 -0.12 -48.30
C ASP A 19 0.00 -0.51 -46.86
N GLN A 20 1.24 -0.96 -46.67
CA GLN A 20 1.80 -1.26 -45.36
C GLN A 20 1.83 -0.02 -44.45
N MET A 21 2.28 1.14 -44.95
CA MET A 21 2.30 2.37 -44.14
C MET A 21 0.91 2.90 -43.83
N GLN A 22 -0.02 2.85 -44.79
CA GLN A 22 -1.42 3.23 -44.54
C GLN A 22 -2.04 2.36 -43.44
N PHE A 23 -1.74 1.07 -43.48
CA PHE A 23 -2.18 0.14 -42.43
C PHE A 23 -1.55 0.48 -41.07
N VAL A 24 -0.24 0.72 -41.00
CA VAL A 24 0.46 1.13 -39.77
C VAL A 24 -0.12 2.42 -39.21
N HIS A 25 -0.30 3.45 -40.04
CA HIS A 25 -0.90 4.73 -39.63
C HIS A 25 -2.30 4.54 -39.07
N ARG A 26 -3.17 3.84 -39.81
CA ARG A 26 -4.56 3.60 -39.38
C ARG A 26 -4.61 2.94 -38.00
N VAL A 27 -3.85 1.85 -37.82
CA VAL A 27 -3.82 1.08 -36.57
C VAL A 27 -3.21 1.90 -35.43
N TYR A 28 -2.20 2.74 -35.71
CA TYR A 28 -1.61 3.64 -34.71
C TYR A 28 -2.59 4.71 -34.25
N LEU A 29 -3.24 5.40 -35.19
CA LEU A 29 -4.21 6.46 -34.91
C LEU A 29 -5.40 5.93 -34.12
N GLU A 30 -5.92 4.76 -34.47
CA GLU A 30 -7.01 4.09 -33.78
C GLU A 30 -6.63 3.71 -32.34
N ALA A 31 -5.49 3.05 -32.15
CA ALA A 31 -5.07 2.59 -30.83
C ALA A 31 -4.66 3.73 -29.89
N MET A 32 -4.02 4.78 -30.41
CA MET A 32 -3.57 5.92 -29.60
C MET A 32 -4.68 6.94 -29.37
N GLY A 33 -5.65 7.03 -30.29
CA GLY A 33 -6.73 8.02 -30.27
C GLY A 33 -6.24 9.44 -30.60
N ILE A 34 -5.42 9.56 -31.64
CA ILE A 34 -4.80 10.83 -32.06
C ILE A 34 -5.07 11.14 -33.54
N GLU A 35 -4.73 12.34 -33.99
CA GLU A 35 -4.86 12.75 -35.40
C GLU A 35 -3.54 12.55 -36.17
N THR A 36 -3.61 12.49 -37.51
CA THR A 36 -2.45 12.30 -38.40
C THR A 36 -1.31 13.30 -38.16
N LYS A 37 -1.64 14.54 -37.79
CA LYS A 37 -0.64 15.59 -37.51
C LYS A 37 0.26 15.27 -36.31
N ASP A 38 -0.25 14.45 -35.39
CA ASP A 38 0.37 14.06 -34.12
C ASP A 38 1.11 12.71 -34.21
N LEU A 39 1.21 12.13 -35.41
CA LEU A 39 2.02 10.93 -35.63
C LEU A 39 3.48 11.16 -35.20
N PRO A 40 4.13 10.13 -34.62
CA PRO A 40 5.53 10.23 -34.22
C PRO A 40 6.43 10.51 -35.44
N PRO A 41 7.55 11.23 -35.28
CA PRO A 41 8.44 11.60 -36.40
C PRO A 41 8.88 10.42 -37.26
N THR A 42 9.12 9.27 -36.63
CA THR A 42 9.51 8.00 -37.26
C THR A 42 8.47 7.46 -38.24
N LEU A 43 7.18 7.79 -38.08
CA LEU A 43 6.11 7.34 -38.96
C LEU A 43 5.67 8.39 -39.98
N LYS A 44 6.16 9.63 -39.95
CA LYS A 44 5.67 10.68 -40.86
C LYS A 44 6.08 10.41 -42.31
N MET A 45 5.12 10.62 -43.22
CA MET A 45 5.29 10.55 -44.67
C MET A 45 5.30 11.96 -45.26
N ASN A 46 5.84 12.11 -46.47
CA ASN A 46 5.72 13.35 -47.24
C ASN A 46 4.26 13.62 -47.65
N GLU A 47 3.98 14.84 -48.12
CA GLU A 47 2.60 15.28 -48.45
C GLU A 47 1.90 14.41 -49.50
N SER A 48 2.66 13.83 -50.43
CA SER A 48 2.14 12.94 -51.47
C SER A 48 2.02 11.48 -51.02
N PHE A 49 2.37 11.16 -49.77
CA PHE A 49 2.39 9.80 -49.20
C PHE A 49 3.22 8.81 -50.04
N THR A 50 4.28 9.29 -50.67
CA THR A 50 5.15 8.49 -51.55
C THR A 50 6.46 8.09 -50.89
N ALA A 51 6.90 8.80 -49.85
CA ALA A 51 8.16 8.52 -49.16
C ALA A 51 8.10 8.93 -47.68
N PRO A 52 8.83 8.25 -46.79
CA PRO A 52 8.92 8.59 -45.38
C PRO A 52 9.85 9.80 -45.19
N LEU A 53 9.62 10.55 -44.11
CA LEU A 53 10.48 11.67 -43.73
C LEU A 53 11.66 11.20 -42.86
N TYR A 54 11.49 10.13 -42.10
CA TYR A 54 12.53 9.55 -41.26
C TYR A 54 13.37 8.54 -42.04
N THR A 55 14.69 8.62 -41.87
CA THR A 55 15.64 7.69 -42.51
C THR A 55 16.57 7.12 -41.43
N PRO A 56 16.38 5.85 -41.03
CA PRO A 56 17.26 5.18 -40.09
C PRO A 56 18.67 5.01 -40.65
N SER A 57 19.65 4.97 -39.76
CA SER A 57 21.04 4.67 -40.02
C SER A 57 21.42 3.28 -39.49
N LYS A 58 22.59 2.76 -39.90
CA LYS A 58 23.11 1.49 -39.37
C LYS A 58 23.38 1.53 -37.86
N ALA A 59 23.69 2.71 -37.31
CA ALA A 59 23.92 2.87 -35.87
C ALA A 59 22.62 2.66 -35.07
N ASP A 60 21.47 2.95 -35.68
CA ASP A 60 20.17 2.76 -35.04
C ASP A 60 19.79 1.29 -34.87
N PHE A 61 20.53 0.36 -35.47
CA PHE A 61 20.33 -1.09 -35.29
C PHE A 61 21.29 -1.71 -34.26
N ASP A 62 22.24 -0.93 -33.73
CA ASP A 62 23.19 -1.41 -32.74
C ASP A 62 22.61 -1.36 -31.32
N GLU A 63 22.26 -2.54 -30.80
CA GLU A 63 21.74 -2.73 -29.45
C GLU A 63 22.63 -2.08 -28.37
N HIS A 64 23.96 -2.17 -28.51
CA HIS A 64 24.88 -1.63 -27.51
C HIS A 64 24.77 -0.12 -27.35
N THR A 65 24.41 0.59 -28.42
CA THR A 65 24.19 2.04 -28.38
C THR A 65 23.00 2.38 -27.49
N PHE A 66 21.89 1.66 -27.61
CA PHE A 66 20.68 1.89 -26.80
C PHE A 66 20.86 1.44 -25.35
N VAL A 67 21.48 0.28 -25.13
CA VAL A 67 21.80 -0.20 -23.77
C VAL A 67 22.67 0.83 -23.04
N ARG A 68 23.66 1.42 -23.72
CA ARG A 68 24.50 2.47 -23.14
C ARG A 68 23.70 3.73 -22.80
N GLN A 69 22.77 4.14 -23.65
CA GLN A 69 21.89 5.30 -23.38
C GLN A 69 20.99 5.08 -22.17
N MET A 70 20.59 3.83 -21.88
CA MET A 70 19.75 3.49 -20.75
C MET A 70 20.49 3.20 -19.44
N GLN A 71 21.83 3.17 -19.42
CA GLN A 71 22.61 2.90 -18.20
C GLN A 71 22.31 3.89 -17.05
N GLY A 72 21.96 5.14 -17.38
CA GLY A 72 21.59 6.17 -16.41
C GLY A 72 20.09 6.22 -16.06
N VAL A 73 19.26 5.42 -16.71
CA VAL A 73 17.81 5.40 -16.45
C VAL A 73 17.55 4.55 -15.21
N VAL A 74 16.80 5.12 -14.26
CA VAL A 74 16.35 4.45 -13.05
C VAL A 74 14.84 4.29 -13.13
N GLY A 75 14.37 3.06 -13.28
CA GLY A 75 12.95 2.74 -13.39
C GLY A 75 12.72 1.23 -13.41
N LEU A 76 11.63 0.77 -12.78
CA LEU A 76 11.29 -0.66 -12.67
C LEU A 76 11.07 -1.33 -14.02
N LEU A 77 10.67 -0.55 -15.03
CA LEU A 77 10.40 -1.03 -16.39
C LEU A 77 11.61 -0.97 -17.32
N ARG A 78 12.80 -0.55 -16.83
CA ARG A 78 14.01 -0.44 -17.64
C ARG A 78 14.43 -1.76 -18.27
N GLN A 79 14.50 -2.84 -17.48
CA GLN A 79 14.93 -4.14 -17.97
C GLN A 79 13.95 -4.72 -19.02
N PRO A 80 12.62 -4.69 -18.83
CA PRO A 80 11.67 -5.04 -19.89
C PRO A 80 11.80 -4.17 -21.15
N ALA A 81 12.08 -2.86 -21.00
CA ALA A 81 12.31 -1.98 -22.14
C ALA A 81 13.59 -2.36 -22.91
N GLU A 82 14.67 -2.72 -22.19
CA GLU A 82 15.90 -3.28 -22.77
C GLU A 82 15.60 -4.55 -23.60
N GLU A 83 14.78 -5.45 -23.08
CA GLU A 83 14.40 -6.67 -23.79
C GLU A 83 13.56 -6.41 -25.05
N ILE A 84 12.63 -5.44 -24.99
CA ILE A 84 11.88 -5.00 -26.18
C ILE A 84 12.84 -4.44 -27.23
N ILE A 85 13.78 -3.58 -26.84
CA ILE A 85 14.78 -3.01 -27.74
C ILE A 85 15.66 -4.12 -28.32
N SER A 86 16.08 -5.10 -27.53
CA SER A 86 16.85 -6.27 -27.98
C SER A 86 16.08 -7.10 -29.02
N CYS A 87 14.79 -7.33 -28.80
CA CYS A 87 13.92 -8.01 -29.78
C CYS A 87 13.89 -7.27 -31.12
N VAL A 88 13.78 -5.94 -31.08
CA VAL A 88 13.77 -5.09 -32.27
C VAL A 88 15.13 -5.09 -32.98
N CYS A 89 16.22 -4.79 -32.26
CA CYS A 89 17.57 -4.74 -32.82
C CYS A 89 17.97 -6.08 -33.43
N GLY A 90 17.60 -7.20 -32.81
CA GLY A 90 17.82 -8.54 -33.37
C GLY A 90 17.16 -8.73 -34.74
N TYR A 91 15.89 -8.33 -34.90
CA TYR A 91 15.21 -8.37 -36.19
C TYR A 91 15.87 -7.45 -37.23
N GLN A 92 16.20 -6.22 -36.85
CA GLN A 92 16.78 -5.23 -37.76
C GLN A 92 18.19 -5.61 -38.22
N LYS A 93 19.00 -6.22 -37.36
CA LYS A 93 20.35 -6.70 -37.69
C LYS A 93 20.32 -7.80 -38.75
N GLU A 94 19.43 -8.78 -38.62
CA GLU A 94 19.25 -9.85 -39.63
C GLU A 94 18.79 -9.28 -40.98
N ARG A 95 17.99 -8.20 -40.97
CA ARG A 95 17.50 -7.53 -42.18
C ARG A 95 18.57 -6.62 -42.80
N ALA A 96 19.47 -6.05 -41.99
CA ALA A 96 20.49 -5.11 -42.42
C ALA A 96 21.48 -5.67 -43.44
N ASP A 97 21.74 -6.98 -43.39
CA ASP A 97 22.62 -7.65 -44.36
C ASP A 97 22.00 -7.72 -45.76
N ARG A 98 20.66 -7.65 -45.87
CA ARG A 98 19.96 -7.64 -47.16
C ARG A 98 19.88 -6.25 -47.79
N PHE A 99 19.96 -5.17 -47.01
CA PHE A 99 20.07 -3.81 -47.55
C PHE A 99 21.32 -3.64 -48.43
N ARG A 100 22.39 -4.41 -48.17
CA ARG A 100 23.62 -4.40 -48.98
C ARG A 100 23.44 -5.01 -50.38
N LEU A 101 22.40 -5.82 -50.58
CA LEU A 101 22.09 -6.50 -51.84
C LEU A 101 21.03 -5.77 -52.69
N GLY A 102 20.64 -4.55 -52.29
CA GLY A 102 19.70 -3.70 -53.04
C GLY A 102 18.24 -4.14 -53.01
N SER A 103 17.88 -5.12 -52.16
CA SER A 103 16.54 -5.71 -52.13
C SER A 103 15.56 -5.08 -51.13
N ALA A 104 15.99 -4.10 -50.33
CA ALA A 104 15.14 -3.37 -49.37
C ALA A 104 15.75 -2.01 -49.01
N PHE A 105 14.94 -1.07 -48.48
CA PHE A 105 15.39 0.24 -47.98
C PHE A 105 15.51 0.25 -46.46
N MET A 106 16.47 1.00 -45.90
CA MET A 106 16.59 1.14 -44.44
C MET A 106 15.39 1.82 -43.79
N ASN A 107 14.66 2.64 -44.54
CA ASN A 107 13.45 3.28 -44.08
C ASN A 107 12.19 2.50 -44.44
N ASP A 108 12.24 1.22 -44.79
CA ASP A 108 11.04 0.46 -45.16
C ASP A 108 9.98 0.43 -44.02
N PRO A 109 8.69 0.19 -44.34
CA PRO A 109 7.60 0.26 -43.36
C PRO A 109 7.79 -0.60 -42.09
N ARG A 110 8.45 -1.75 -42.22
CA ARG A 110 8.72 -2.65 -41.08
C ARG A 110 9.78 -2.05 -40.16
N THR A 111 10.79 -1.42 -40.75
CA THR A 111 11.86 -0.78 -39.99
C THR A 111 11.32 0.45 -39.27
N LEU A 112 10.56 1.33 -39.94
CA LEU A 112 9.97 2.52 -39.32
C LEU A 112 9.04 2.19 -38.15
N LEU A 113 8.19 1.18 -38.30
CA LEU A 113 7.34 0.66 -37.23
C LEU A 113 8.16 0.27 -35.99
N LEU A 114 9.27 -0.43 -36.19
CA LEU A 114 10.08 -0.94 -35.10
C LEU A 114 10.96 0.15 -34.46
N GLU A 115 11.40 1.16 -35.23
CA GLU A 115 12.05 2.36 -34.70
C GLU A 115 11.11 3.12 -33.75
N GLU A 116 9.84 3.25 -34.13
CA GLU A 116 8.82 3.89 -33.29
C GLU A 116 8.63 3.14 -31.95
N ILE A 117 8.59 1.81 -31.97
CA ILE A 117 8.46 0.99 -30.76
C ILE A 117 9.71 1.12 -29.87
N LYS A 118 10.92 1.15 -30.45
CA LYS A 118 12.16 1.38 -29.69
C LYS A 118 12.19 2.75 -29.03
N GLU A 119 11.85 3.80 -29.78
CA GLU A 119 11.84 5.16 -29.26
C GLU A 119 10.91 5.27 -28.06
N TRP A 120 9.72 4.66 -28.14
CA TRP A 120 8.81 4.58 -27.00
C TRP A 120 9.33 3.76 -25.83
N ALA A 121 9.89 2.57 -26.09
CA ALA A 121 10.43 1.72 -25.05
C ALA A 121 11.52 2.47 -24.25
N MET A 122 12.38 3.20 -24.94
CA MET A 122 13.47 3.97 -24.33
C MET A 122 12.97 5.25 -23.65
N ALA A 123 12.22 6.09 -24.35
CA ALA A 123 11.89 7.44 -23.90
C ALA A 123 10.71 7.50 -22.93
N ARG A 124 9.80 6.51 -23.00
CA ARG A 124 8.55 6.52 -22.23
C ARG A 124 8.43 5.33 -21.29
N LEU A 125 8.69 4.12 -21.75
CA LEU A 125 8.53 2.92 -20.91
C LEU A 125 9.63 2.80 -19.85
N ALA A 126 10.90 2.84 -20.24
CA ALA A 126 12.03 2.65 -19.33
C ALA A 126 12.06 3.61 -18.12
N PRO A 127 11.79 4.93 -18.27
CA PRO A 127 11.78 5.86 -17.14
C PRO A 127 10.42 5.97 -16.42
N ALA A 128 9.40 5.21 -16.82
CA ALA A 128 8.06 5.40 -16.27
C ALA A 128 7.95 5.03 -14.79
N SER A 129 7.22 5.87 -14.04
CA SER A 129 6.74 5.50 -12.70
C SER A 129 5.56 4.54 -12.82
N CYS A 130 5.65 3.41 -12.13
CA CYS A 130 4.60 2.38 -12.11
C CYS A 130 3.41 2.73 -11.21
N THR A 131 3.41 3.86 -10.50
CA THR A 131 2.40 4.17 -9.47
C THR A 131 1.11 4.78 -10.00
N THR A 132 1.01 5.09 -11.30
CA THR A 132 -0.12 5.85 -11.85
C THR A 132 -0.98 5.03 -12.81
N GLU A 133 -2.26 5.35 -12.92
CA GLU A 133 -3.15 4.75 -13.93
C GLU A 133 -2.77 5.16 -15.36
N ALA A 134 -2.12 6.32 -15.53
CA ALA A 134 -1.74 6.85 -16.83
C ALA A 134 -0.78 5.91 -17.58
N ILE A 135 0.23 5.35 -16.89
CA ILE A 135 1.18 4.43 -17.53
C ILE A 135 0.53 3.09 -17.88
N GLU A 136 -0.37 2.57 -17.04
CA GLU A 136 -1.10 1.33 -17.33
C GLU A 136 -1.92 1.49 -18.61
N ARG A 137 -2.70 2.58 -18.71
CA ARG A 137 -3.49 2.88 -19.91
C ARG A 137 -2.62 3.07 -21.15
N GLU A 138 -1.45 3.68 -21.00
CA GLU A 138 -0.51 3.86 -22.11
C GLU A 138 0.04 2.52 -22.61
N VAL A 139 0.49 1.65 -21.70
CA VAL A 139 0.97 0.31 -22.04
C VAL A 139 -0.14 -0.54 -22.65
N GLU A 140 -1.36 -0.44 -22.14
CA GLU A 140 -2.52 -1.17 -22.68
C GLU A 140 -2.86 -0.73 -24.11
N LYS A 141 -2.86 0.59 -24.39
CA LYS A 141 -2.97 1.12 -25.76
C LYS A 141 -1.86 0.59 -26.67
N ARG A 142 -0.62 0.51 -26.17
CA ARG A 142 0.52 -0.04 -26.90
C ARG A 142 0.35 -1.52 -27.22
N LYS A 143 -0.12 -2.30 -26.26
CA LYS A 143 -0.45 -3.71 -26.44
C LYS A 143 -1.53 -3.90 -27.50
N ILE A 144 -2.59 -3.08 -27.47
CA ILE A 144 -3.66 -3.11 -28.48
C ILE A 144 -3.10 -2.82 -29.87
N TYR A 145 -2.29 -1.76 -30.01
CA TYR A 145 -1.62 -1.41 -31.25
C TYR A 145 -0.81 -2.58 -31.83
N ILE A 146 0.07 -3.18 -31.02
CA ILE A 146 0.91 -4.31 -31.42
C ILE A 146 0.06 -5.54 -31.79
N THR A 147 -1.02 -5.77 -31.05
CA THR A 147 -1.95 -6.89 -31.28
C THR A 147 -2.67 -6.74 -32.62
N GLN A 148 -3.16 -5.54 -32.95
CA GLN A 148 -3.80 -5.27 -34.23
C GLN A 148 -2.81 -5.44 -35.39
N LEU A 149 -1.57 -4.94 -35.25
CA LEU A 149 -0.52 -5.14 -36.25
C LEU A 149 -0.21 -6.63 -36.48
N GLN A 150 -0.15 -7.42 -35.40
CA GLN A 150 0.15 -8.85 -35.48
C GLN A 150 -0.94 -9.65 -36.20
N TYR A 151 -2.22 -9.43 -35.86
CA TYR A 151 -3.30 -10.28 -36.35
C TYR A 151 -3.95 -9.77 -37.65
N ALA A 152 -4.06 -8.46 -37.83
CA ALA A 152 -4.67 -7.88 -39.03
C ALA A 152 -3.65 -7.57 -40.15
N GLY A 153 -2.35 -7.64 -39.85
CA GLY A 153 -1.27 -7.37 -40.81
C GLY A 153 -0.73 -8.59 -41.56
N GLY A 154 -1.32 -9.78 -41.37
CA GLY A 154 -0.76 -11.08 -41.80
C GLY A 154 -0.33 -11.13 -43.27
N ASP A 155 -1.19 -10.72 -44.19
CA ASP A 155 -0.92 -10.77 -45.63
C ASP A 155 0.00 -9.62 -46.09
N LEU A 156 -0.06 -8.48 -45.39
CA LEU A 156 0.73 -7.28 -45.68
C LEU A 156 2.20 -7.47 -45.29
N PHE A 157 2.48 -8.15 -44.18
CA PHE A 157 3.84 -8.33 -43.62
C PHE A 157 4.37 -9.75 -43.78
N THR A 158 4.20 -10.32 -44.98
CA THR A 158 4.74 -11.63 -45.34
C THR A 158 6.27 -11.69 -45.24
N PRO A 159 6.84 -12.68 -44.53
CA PRO A 159 8.29 -12.82 -44.41
C PRO A 159 8.91 -13.28 -45.73
N GLY A 160 10.12 -12.79 -46.04
CA GLY A 160 10.93 -13.34 -47.11
C GLY A 160 11.47 -14.74 -46.77
N SER A 161 11.93 -15.49 -47.78
CA SER A 161 12.59 -16.78 -47.54
C SER A 161 13.80 -16.61 -46.60
N GLY A 162 13.79 -17.34 -45.47
CA GLY A 162 14.82 -17.29 -44.44
C GLY A 162 14.86 -16.01 -43.59
N GLU A 163 13.79 -15.20 -43.58
CA GLU A 163 13.68 -13.99 -42.75
C GLU A 163 12.96 -14.29 -41.42
N ARG A 164 13.44 -13.74 -40.29
CA ARG A 164 12.66 -13.70 -39.05
C ARG A 164 11.34 -12.97 -39.32
N SER A 165 10.23 -13.50 -38.85
CA SER A 165 8.92 -12.90 -39.08
C SER A 165 8.73 -11.66 -38.20
N LEU A 166 8.34 -10.53 -38.81
CA LEU A 166 7.91 -9.33 -38.07
C LEU A 166 6.79 -9.67 -37.09
N LEU A 167 5.83 -10.52 -37.49
CA LEU A 167 4.71 -10.93 -36.65
C LEU A 167 5.18 -11.72 -35.42
N LYS A 168 6.28 -12.48 -35.54
CA LYS A 168 6.91 -13.15 -34.40
C LYS A 168 7.59 -12.14 -33.48
N THR A 169 8.33 -11.17 -34.02
CA THR A 169 8.93 -10.10 -33.20
C THR A 169 7.86 -9.29 -32.45
N LEU A 170 6.75 -8.94 -33.11
CA LEU A 170 5.61 -8.26 -32.46
C LEU A 170 4.96 -9.13 -31.38
N LYS A 171 4.87 -10.45 -31.60
CA LYS A 171 4.41 -11.40 -30.58
C LYS A 171 5.33 -11.39 -29.35
N ASP A 172 6.64 -11.49 -29.56
CA ASP A 172 7.63 -11.49 -28.47
C ASP A 172 7.51 -10.19 -27.63
N ILE A 173 7.39 -9.03 -28.29
CA ILE A 173 7.18 -7.75 -27.61
C ILE A 173 5.85 -7.73 -26.85
N ARG A 174 4.75 -8.21 -27.45
CA ARG A 174 3.45 -8.27 -26.76
C ARG A 174 3.53 -9.14 -25.51
N GLU A 175 4.18 -10.30 -25.58
CA GLU A 175 4.34 -11.20 -24.43
C GLU A 175 5.15 -10.54 -23.30
N ILE A 176 6.14 -9.70 -23.62
CA ILE A 176 6.84 -8.89 -22.60
C ILE A 176 5.88 -7.89 -21.94
N LEU A 177 5.03 -7.22 -22.73
CA LEU A 177 4.05 -6.29 -22.19
C LEU A 177 3.02 -6.99 -21.29
N GLU A 178 2.47 -8.12 -21.75
CA GLU A 178 1.43 -8.91 -21.10
C GLU A 178 1.92 -9.60 -19.83
N ASN A 179 3.07 -10.27 -19.91
CA ASN A 179 3.50 -11.19 -18.85
C ASN A 179 4.48 -10.54 -17.87
N ARG A 180 5.01 -9.35 -18.18
CA ARG A 180 5.98 -8.67 -17.32
C ARG A 180 5.56 -7.25 -17.00
N VAL A 181 5.44 -6.39 -18.01
CA VAL A 181 5.23 -4.95 -17.80
C VAL A 181 3.91 -4.65 -17.08
N LEU A 182 2.78 -5.13 -17.60
CA LEU A 182 1.47 -4.90 -16.99
C LEU A 182 1.39 -5.48 -15.56
N PRO A 183 1.85 -6.72 -15.29
CA PRO A 183 1.93 -7.24 -13.92
C PRO A 183 2.77 -6.39 -12.97
N MET A 184 3.92 -5.87 -13.40
CA MET A 184 4.75 -5.00 -12.55
C MET A 184 4.07 -3.68 -12.24
N ILE A 185 3.39 -3.07 -13.22
CA ILE A 185 2.59 -1.85 -12.99
C ILE A 185 1.45 -2.13 -12.01
N ALA A 186 0.71 -3.23 -12.20
CA ALA A 186 -0.39 -3.61 -11.32
C ALA A 186 0.08 -3.84 -9.88
N CYS A 187 1.24 -4.50 -9.70
CA CYS A 187 1.85 -4.75 -8.40
C CYS A 187 2.19 -3.45 -7.66
N GLU A 188 2.94 -2.55 -8.30
CA GLU A 188 3.37 -1.27 -7.70
C GLU A 188 2.19 -0.35 -7.36
N ARG A 189 1.12 -0.36 -8.17
CA ARG A 189 -0.10 0.40 -7.87
C ARG A 189 -0.84 -0.14 -6.68
N ALA A 190 -0.95 -1.47 -6.55
CA ALA A 190 -1.57 -2.09 -5.40
C ALA A 190 -0.80 -1.75 -4.11
N GLN A 191 0.53 -1.74 -4.17
CA GLN A 191 1.40 -1.39 -3.03
C GLN A 191 1.23 0.05 -2.57
N ALA A 192 1.25 1.01 -3.50
CA ALA A 192 1.01 2.42 -3.19
C ALA A 192 -0.35 2.61 -2.51
N SER A 193 -1.39 1.92 -3.01
CA SER A 193 -2.74 1.96 -2.44
C SER A 193 -2.81 1.42 -0.99
N ALA A 194 -2.10 0.33 -0.67
CA ALA A 194 -2.14 -0.30 0.64
C ALA A 194 -1.61 0.61 1.76
N LYS A 195 -0.45 1.23 1.50
CA LYS A 195 0.20 2.13 2.44
C LYS A 195 -0.65 3.37 2.70
N ASP A 196 -1.26 3.92 1.65
CA ASP A 196 -2.15 5.06 1.76
C ASP A 196 -3.41 4.69 2.56
N HIS A 197 -4.01 3.52 2.30
CA HIS A 197 -5.15 3.03 3.08
C HIS A 197 -4.80 2.80 4.56
N LEU A 198 -3.67 2.15 4.87
CA LEU A 198 -3.22 1.95 6.25
C LEU A 198 -2.92 3.28 6.96
N THR A 199 -2.43 4.29 6.23
CA THR A 199 -2.21 5.64 6.77
C THR A 199 -3.53 6.29 7.18
N VAL A 200 -4.56 6.18 6.33
CA VAL A 200 -5.91 6.68 6.64
C VAL A 200 -6.50 5.94 7.84
N VAL A 201 -6.40 4.60 7.88
CA VAL A 201 -6.89 3.79 9.01
C VAL A 201 -6.20 4.20 10.32
N GLU A 202 -4.87 4.31 10.34
CA GLU A 202 -4.12 4.73 11.54
C GLU A 202 -4.58 6.10 12.02
N ALA A 203 -4.68 7.09 11.12
CA ALA A 203 -5.09 8.44 11.48
C ALA A 203 -6.51 8.48 12.06
N ARG A 204 -7.48 7.89 11.36
CA ARG A 204 -8.90 7.91 11.77
C ARG A 204 -9.16 7.09 13.03
N ALA A 205 -8.53 5.92 13.16
CA ALA A 205 -8.65 5.14 14.38
C ALA A 205 -7.97 5.84 15.58
N THR A 206 -6.91 6.62 15.35
CA THR A 206 -6.31 7.47 16.40
C THR A 206 -7.25 8.59 16.82
N ASP A 207 -7.92 9.27 15.89
CA ASP A 207 -8.94 10.28 16.19
C ASP A 207 -10.10 9.67 16.99
N ALA A 208 -10.59 8.49 16.59
CA ALA A 208 -11.61 7.74 17.32
C ALA A 208 -11.15 7.40 18.76
N LEU A 209 -9.89 7.02 18.95
CA LEU A 209 -9.32 6.74 20.26
C LEU A 209 -9.31 8.01 21.15
N ILE A 210 -8.91 9.15 20.60
CA ILE A 210 -8.91 10.45 21.30
C ILE A 210 -10.34 10.84 21.72
N HIS A 211 -11.28 10.82 20.78
CA HIS A 211 -12.68 11.15 21.06
C HIS A 211 -13.33 10.16 22.04
N GLY A 212 -12.96 8.87 21.99
CA GLY A 212 -13.40 7.86 22.95
C GLY A 212 -12.93 8.15 24.38
N VAL A 213 -11.67 8.55 24.57
CA VAL A 213 -11.16 8.96 25.89
C VAL A 213 -11.87 10.22 26.40
N GLN A 214 -12.05 11.21 25.53
CA GLN A 214 -12.80 12.43 25.87
C GLN A 214 -14.26 12.13 26.22
N PHE A 215 -14.89 11.21 25.51
CA PHE A 215 -16.25 10.74 25.80
C PHE A 215 -16.31 10.12 27.20
N LEU A 216 -15.42 9.18 27.52
CA LEU A 216 -15.32 8.55 28.84
C LEU A 216 -15.09 9.57 29.95
N PHE A 217 -14.24 10.57 29.71
CA PHE A 217 -14.00 11.62 30.69
C PHE A 217 -15.26 12.40 31.03
N ASN A 218 -16.17 12.63 30.07
CA ASN A 218 -17.31 13.53 30.22
C ASN A 218 -18.64 12.82 30.56
N VAL A 219 -18.88 11.59 30.08
CA VAL A 219 -20.23 10.98 30.03
C VAL A 219 -20.95 10.92 31.38
N PHE A 220 -20.25 10.59 32.46
CA PHE A 220 -20.84 10.51 33.81
C PHE A 220 -20.14 11.39 34.84
N ARG A 221 -19.21 12.24 34.41
CA ARG A 221 -18.38 13.06 35.28
C ARG A 221 -19.20 14.05 36.10
N ASN A 222 -18.92 14.14 37.40
CA ASN A 222 -19.61 15.06 38.30
C ASN A 222 -18.69 15.91 39.19
N THR A 223 -17.42 16.04 38.82
CA THR A 223 -16.47 16.85 39.59
C THR A 223 -16.72 18.34 39.35
N SER A 224 -16.63 19.13 40.42
CA SER A 224 -16.73 20.59 40.35
C SER A 224 -15.66 21.17 39.45
N ASN A 225 -16.03 22.13 38.59
CA ASN A 225 -15.14 22.82 37.67
C ASN A 225 -14.37 21.90 36.70
N ALA A 226 -14.96 20.76 36.31
CA ALA A 226 -14.33 19.85 35.35
C ALA A 226 -13.83 20.61 34.10
N PRO A 227 -12.55 20.44 33.73
CA PRO A 227 -11.94 21.21 32.65
C PRO A 227 -12.67 21.01 31.32
N ALA A 228 -12.68 22.06 30.50
CA ALA A 228 -13.26 22.01 29.15
C ALA A 228 -12.36 21.30 28.15
N ASP A 229 -11.06 21.54 28.25
CA ASP A 229 -10.08 21.01 27.34
C ASP A 229 -9.49 19.69 27.86
N CYS A 230 -10.04 18.58 27.39
CA CYS A 230 -9.70 17.22 27.81
C CYS A 230 -8.85 16.49 26.76
N THR A 231 -7.90 17.17 26.10
CA THR A 231 -6.92 16.48 25.25
C THR A 231 -6.12 15.44 26.04
N ILE A 232 -5.62 14.40 25.36
CA ILE A 232 -4.77 13.36 25.96
C ILE A 232 -3.58 14.00 26.71
N THR A 233 -2.95 15.00 26.10
CA THR A 233 -1.85 15.78 26.69
C THR A 233 -2.24 16.43 28.02
N ASN A 234 -3.42 17.05 28.10
CA ASN A 234 -3.89 17.68 29.34
C ASN A 234 -4.21 16.66 30.42
N LEU A 235 -4.75 15.49 30.05
CA LEU A 235 -5.01 14.38 30.96
C LEU A 235 -3.71 13.76 31.50
N GLN A 236 -2.66 13.69 30.67
CA GLN A 236 -1.32 13.21 31.07
C GLN A 236 -0.61 14.21 32.00
N SER A 237 -0.60 15.49 31.64
CA SER A 237 0.16 16.53 32.35
C SER A 237 -0.52 17.04 33.62
N GLN A 238 -1.86 16.99 33.69
CA GLN A 238 -2.68 17.41 34.83
C GLN A 238 -2.27 18.79 35.38
N GLN A 239 -2.05 19.76 34.50
CA GLN A 239 -1.44 21.05 34.90
C GLN A 239 -2.34 21.88 35.84
N HIS A 240 -3.66 21.86 35.65
CA HIS A 240 -4.60 22.66 36.42
C HIS A 240 -5.20 21.87 37.60
N SER A 241 -5.51 22.55 38.71
CA SER A 241 -6.09 21.94 39.92
C SER A 241 -7.36 21.13 39.62
N ALA A 242 -8.26 21.68 38.81
CA ALA A 242 -9.48 20.99 38.41
C ALA A 242 -9.21 19.67 37.63
N MET A 243 -8.14 19.61 36.85
CA MET A 243 -7.73 18.38 36.17
C MET A 243 -7.16 17.37 37.18
N LYS A 244 -6.35 17.81 38.14
CA LYS A 244 -5.82 16.95 39.22
C LYS A 244 -6.97 16.36 40.05
N ASP A 245 -7.96 17.17 40.40
CA ASP A 245 -9.12 16.72 41.16
C ASP A 245 -9.95 15.69 40.36
N ALA A 246 -10.17 15.96 39.06
CA ALA A 246 -10.88 15.02 38.19
C ALA A 246 -10.14 13.70 38.02
N MET A 247 -8.83 13.74 37.76
CA MET A 247 -8.00 12.55 37.57
C MET A 247 -7.70 11.80 38.88
N GLY A 248 -7.74 12.47 40.03
CA GLY A 248 -7.60 11.85 41.35
C GLY A 248 -8.82 11.07 41.83
N SER A 249 -9.99 11.27 41.21
CA SER A 249 -11.20 10.49 41.48
C SER A 249 -11.10 9.03 41.03
N LYS A 250 -11.98 8.14 41.48
CA LYS A 250 -11.94 6.71 41.10
C LYS A 250 -12.08 6.48 39.60
N SER A 251 -13.00 7.18 38.95
CA SER A 251 -13.12 7.18 37.48
C SER A 251 -11.92 7.82 36.79
N GLY A 252 -11.33 8.86 37.40
CA GLY A 252 -10.06 9.45 36.96
C GLY A 252 -8.89 8.47 37.00
N GLN A 253 -8.77 7.67 38.06
CA GLN A 253 -7.74 6.64 38.23
C GLN A 253 -7.86 5.54 37.16
N MET A 254 -9.08 5.18 36.75
CA MET A 254 -9.29 4.26 35.62
C MET A 254 -8.75 4.85 34.31
N LEU A 255 -9.01 6.14 34.05
CA LEU A 255 -8.44 6.84 32.90
C LEU A 255 -6.91 6.97 33.00
N GLN A 256 -6.36 7.25 34.19
CA GLN A 256 -4.91 7.28 34.40
C GLN A 256 -4.27 5.93 34.05
N LEU A 257 -4.85 4.82 34.52
CA LEU A 257 -4.35 3.48 34.19
C LEU A 257 -4.41 3.22 32.69
N LEU A 258 -5.52 3.56 32.02
CA LEU A 258 -5.65 3.44 30.56
C LEU A 258 -4.53 4.20 29.83
N LEU A 259 -4.31 5.46 30.18
CA LEU A 259 -3.28 6.32 29.58
C LEU A 259 -1.85 5.87 29.92
N SER A 260 -1.68 5.09 30.98
CA SER A 260 -0.38 4.54 31.41
C SER A 260 -0.08 3.16 30.80
N THR A 261 -0.99 2.61 29.98
CA THR A 261 -0.72 1.36 29.28
C THR A 261 0.35 1.54 28.19
N PRO A 262 1.20 0.52 27.92
CA PRO A 262 2.29 0.64 26.95
C PRO A 262 1.84 1.12 25.57
N SER A 263 0.66 0.66 25.10
CA SER A 263 0.12 1.04 23.80
C SER A 263 -0.29 2.51 23.73
N PHE A 264 -0.93 3.04 24.78
CA PHE A 264 -1.24 4.47 24.87
C PHE A 264 0.03 5.32 24.95
N CYS A 265 1.02 4.94 25.76
CA CYS A 265 2.30 5.64 25.84
C CYS A 265 3.05 5.66 24.49
N LYS A 266 2.92 4.59 23.69
CA LYS A 266 3.54 4.50 22.36
C LYS A 266 2.83 5.35 21.31
N LEU A 267 1.50 5.45 21.38
CA LEU A 267 0.70 6.28 20.47
C LEU A 267 0.77 7.76 20.83
N PHE A 268 0.75 8.07 22.12
CA PHE A 268 0.75 9.42 22.68
C PHE A 268 1.94 9.61 23.63
N PRO A 269 3.17 9.70 23.08
CA PRO A 269 4.35 9.94 23.89
C PRO A 269 4.25 11.29 24.61
N GLU A 270 4.82 11.33 25.82
CA GLU A 270 4.88 12.50 26.69
C GLU A 270 5.76 13.63 26.12
N SER A 271 5.31 14.28 25.05
CA SER A 271 6.08 15.27 24.29
C SER A 271 6.27 16.60 25.02
N HIS A 272 5.35 16.99 25.92
CA HIS A 272 5.41 18.27 26.64
C HIS A 272 6.31 18.27 27.87
N HIS A 273 6.70 17.10 28.39
CA HIS A 273 7.55 16.98 29.58
C HIS A 273 9.01 17.35 29.29
N HIS A 274 9.49 17.06 28.08
CA HIS A 274 10.83 17.45 27.63
C HIS A 274 10.98 18.95 27.33
N VAL A 275 9.90 19.64 27.00
CA VAL A 275 9.94 21.08 26.64
C VAL A 275 9.69 21.98 27.86
N THR A 276 8.94 21.52 28.87
CA THR A 276 8.54 22.35 30.03
C THR A 276 9.12 21.90 31.37
N GLY A 277 9.85 20.78 31.43
CA GLY A 277 10.51 20.30 32.65
C GLY A 277 9.58 19.77 33.74
N GLY A 278 8.31 19.47 33.42
CA GLY A 278 7.35 18.91 34.38
C GLY A 278 7.50 17.40 34.58
N GLU A 279 7.26 16.90 35.80
CA GLU A 279 7.17 15.46 36.08
C GLU A 279 5.92 14.82 35.44
N SER A 280 6.05 13.62 34.89
CA SER A 280 4.90 12.79 34.47
C SER A 280 3.93 12.60 35.63
N LYS A 281 2.63 12.76 35.36
CA LYS A 281 1.54 12.46 36.31
C LYS A 281 0.75 11.21 35.91
N LEU A 282 1.28 10.42 34.97
CA LEU A 282 0.79 9.08 34.69
C LEU A 282 1.08 8.13 35.86
N MET A 283 0.33 7.04 35.91
CA MET A 283 0.47 6.02 36.93
C MET A 283 1.80 5.29 36.75
N THR A 284 2.66 5.32 37.77
CA THR A 284 3.92 4.59 37.74
C THR A 284 3.66 3.10 37.90
N LEU A 285 3.75 2.36 36.79
CA LEU A 285 3.61 0.90 36.78
C LEU A 285 4.97 0.24 36.98
N THR A 286 5.03 -0.76 37.87
CA THR A 286 6.21 -1.65 37.99
C THR A 286 6.37 -2.49 36.72
N SER A 287 7.58 -3.01 36.44
CA SER A 287 7.82 -3.85 35.26
C SER A 287 6.89 -5.07 35.19
N ALA A 288 6.56 -5.67 36.34
CA ALA A 288 5.59 -6.77 36.42
C ALA A 288 4.16 -6.32 36.05
N GLN A 289 3.73 -5.13 36.51
CA GLN A 289 2.43 -4.57 36.15
C GLN A 289 2.37 -4.17 34.67
N GLN A 290 3.46 -3.63 34.11
CA GLN A 290 3.56 -3.32 32.68
C GLN A 290 3.37 -4.56 31.81
N LEU A 291 4.02 -5.67 32.17
CA LEU A 291 3.84 -6.95 31.50
C LEU A 291 2.40 -7.46 31.59
N ALA A 292 1.77 -7.35 32.76
CA ALA A 292 0.38 -7.76 32.96
C ALA A 292 -0.60 -6.94 32.09
N VAL A 293 -0.47 -5.61 32.06
CA VAL A 293 -1.36 -4.76 31.25
C VAL A 293 -1.09 -4.85 29.74
N GLN A 294 0.07 -5.37 29.35
CA GLN A 294 0.41 -5.61 27.94
C GLN A 294 -0.26 -6.86 27.39
N GLY A 295 -0.34 -7.94 28.18
CA GLY A 295 -0.94 -9.22 27.78
C GLY A 295 -2.45 -9.32 27.95
N ASP A 296 -3.04 -8.60 28.91
CA ASP A 296 -4.47 -8.73 29.23
C ASP A 296 -5.33 -7.58 28.67
N ALA A 297 -6.61 -7.87 28.44
CA ALA A 297 -7.62 -6.86 28.19
C ALA A 297 -7.86 -6.07 29.50
N VAL A 298 -7.04 -5.05 29.77
CA VAL A 298 -7.23 -4.19 30.96
C VAL A 298 -8.69 -3.74 31.02
N PHE A 299 -9.34 -3.89 32.17
CA PHE A 299 -10.77 -3.61 32.42
C PHE A 299 -11.80 -4.65 31.94
N CYS A 300 -11.38 -5.74 31.29
CA CYS A 300 -12.25 -6.86 30.95
C CYS A 300 -11.58 -8.20 31.28
N ASP A 301 -12.36 -9.23 31.62
CA ASP A 301 -11.82 -10.59 31.72
C ASP A 301 -11.83 -11.31 30.35
N ALA A 302 -11.35 -12.56 30.33
CA ALA A 302 -11.34 -13.41 29.14
C ALA A 302 -12.75 -13.72 28.58
N SER A 303 -13.81 -13.50 29.37
CA SER A 303 -15.21 -13.64 28.95
C SER A 303 -15.84 -12.32 28.51
N ALA A 304 -15.02 -11.27 28.33
CA ALA A 304 -15.45 -9.91 28.00
C ALA A 304 -16.36 -9.25 29.05
N VAL A 305 -16.31 -9.72 30.30
CA VAL A 305 -17.02 -9.11 31.43
C VAL A 305 -16.16 -8.00 32.01
N ALA A 306 -16.79 -6.88 32.37
CA ALA A 306 -16.10 -5.73 32.93
C ALA A 306 -15.51 -6.02 34.32
N VAL A 307 -14.24 -5.69 34.53
CA VAL A 307 -13.51 -5.95 35.77
C VAL A 307 -12.70 -4.72 36.18
N VAL A 308 -12.55 -4.48 37.48
CA VAL A 308 -11.64 -3.46 38.01
C VAL A 308 -10.24 -4.07 38.15
N PRO A 309 -9.21 -3.56 37.45
CA PRO A 309 -7.87 -4.11 37.52
C PRO A 309 -7.31 -4.09 38.95
N SER A 310 -6.57 -5.14 39.33
CA SER A 310 -5.94 -5.27 40.64
C SER A 310 -4.95 -4.14 40.96
N ILE A 311 -4.43 -3.47 39.92
CA ILE A 311 -3.60 -2.27 40.01
C ILE A 311 -4.34 -1.11 40.70
N LEU A 312 -5.66 -1.01 40.52
CA LEU A 312 -6.50 0.03 41.13
C LEU A 312 -7.04 -0.38 42.50
N SER A 313 -7.17 -1.68 42.76
CA SER A 313 -7.69 -2.21 44.03
C SER A 313 -7.12 -3.59 44.31
N GLN A 314 -6.47 -3.75 45.47
CA GLN A 314 -5.98 -5.06 45.94
C GLN A 314 -7.10 -6.05 46.27
N LYS A 315 -8.32 -5.56 46.53
CA LYS A 315 -9.51 -6.39 46.69
C LYS A 315 -10.24 -6.49 45.36
N GLU A 316 -10.71 -7.69 45.02
CA GLU A 316 -11.63 -7.87 43.89
C GLU A 316 -12.92 -7.10 44.16
N LEU A 317 -13.19 -6.12 43.30
CA LEU A 317 -14.36 -5.27 43.38
C LEU A 317 -15.08 -5.29 42.04
N THR A 318 -16.41 -5.33 42.08
CA THR A 318 -17.21 -5.07 40.89
C THR A 318 -17.06 -3.60 40.46
N PRO A 319 -17.27 -3.28 39.17
CA PRO A 319 -17.28 -1.90 38.70
C PRO A 319 -18.15 -0.97 39.55
N LYS A 320 -19.36 -1.41 39.88
CA LYS A 320 -20.27 -0.70 40.79
C LYS A 320 -19.62 -0.47 42.16
N ALA A 321 -19.08 -1.51 42.81
CA ALA A 321 -18.51 -1.39 44.14
C ALA A 321 -17.28 -0.48 44.21
N TYR A 322 -16.49 -0.40 43.14
CA TYR A 322 -15.35 0.51 43.03
C TYR A 322 -15.80 1.96 42.75
N LEU A 323 -16.73 2.14 41.83
CA LEU A 323 -17.20 3.46 41.38
C LEU A 323 -18.25 4.10 42.29
N THR A 324 -18.72 3.41 43.34
CA THR A 324 -19.54 4.01 44.40
C THR A 324 -18.76 4.35 45.66
N GLN A 325 -17.44 4.11 45.68
CA GLN A 325 -16.57 4.54 46.77
C GLN A 325 -16.57 6.08 46.88
N SER A 326 -16.16 6.58 48.06
CA SER A 326 -15.90 8.01 48.25
C SER A 326 -14.98 8.55 47.16
N ASN A 327 -15.28 9.74 46.63
CA ASN A 327 -14.55 10.35 45.52
C ASN A 327 -14.65 9.55 44.19
N SER A 328 -15.83 9.03 43.86
CA SER A 328 -16.09 8.35 42.58
C SER A 328 -15.75 9.20 41.35
N GLY A 329 -16.02 10.51 41.45
CA GLY A 329 -15.92 11.47 40.37
C GLY A 329 -17.05 11.38 39.34
N ILE A 330 -18.02 10.48 39.54
CA ILE A 330 -19.18 10.28 38.67
C ILE A 330 -20.49 10.30 39.43
N ILE A 331 -21.58 10.54 38.69
CA ILE A 331 -22.96 10.50 39.19
C ILE A 331 -23.33 9.15 39.86
N SER A 332 -24.29 9.20 40.79
CA SER A 332 -24.65 8.06 41.65
C SER A 332 -25.94 7.33 41.26
N PHE A 333 -26.73 7.85 40.32
CA PHE A 333 -28.02 7.24 39.89
C PHE A 333 -27.86 6.18 38.78
N LEU A 334 -26.66 5.63 38.63
CA LEU A 334 -26.33 4.60 37.64
C LEU A 334 -26.74 3.20 38.14
N THR A 335 -27.16 2.36 37.21
CA THR A 335 -27.43 0.94 37.46
C THR A 335 -26.13 0.14 37.45
N ALA A 336 -26.16 -1.12 37.91
CA ALA A 336 -24.98 -2.00 37.85
C ALA A 336 -24.46 -2.16 36.41
N GLU A 337 -25.38 -2.37 35.46
CA GLU A 337 -25.07 -2.51 34.03
C GLU A 337 -24.41 -1.25 33.45
N ASP A 338 -24.81 -0.06 33.89
CA ASP A 338 -24.18 1.20 33.46
C ASP A 338 -22.71 1.28 33.89
N TYR A 339 -22.39 0.84 35.11
CA TYR A 339 -21.01 0.79 35.62
C TYR A 339 -20.15 -0.24 34.87
N ASP A 340 -20.74 -1.39 34.57
CA ASP A 340 -20.07 -2.45 33.81
C ASP A 340 -19.77 -1.96 32.38
N MET A 341 -20.74 -1.32 31.73
CA MET A 341 -20.58 -0.78 30.38
C MET A 341 -19.56 0.38 30.32
N PHE A 342 -19.60 1.29 31.31
CA PHE A 342 -18.60 2.35 31.46
C PHE A 342 -17.18 1.79 31.62
N THR A 343 -17.05 0.69 32.36
CA THR A 343 -15.76 0.00 32.56
C THR A 343 -15.33 -0.76 31.31
N LYS A 344 -16.24 -1.48 30.64
CA LYS A 344 -16.00 -2.16 29.36
C LYS A 344 -15.46 -1.21 28.30
N MET A 345 -16.00 0.02 28.22
CA MET A 345 -15.53 1.05 27.30
C MET A 345 -14.04 1.39 27.50
N HIS A 346 -13.52 1.37 28.74
CA HIS A 346 -12.07 1.55 28.97
C HIS A 346 -11.26 0.41 28.36
N GLY A 347 -11.73 -0.83 28.51
CA GLY A 347 -11.08 -2.01 27.94
C GLY A 347 -11.13 -2.01 26.42
N LEU A 348 -12.25 -1.62 25.82
CA LEU A 348 -12.36 -1.50 24.37
C LEU A 348 -11.41 -0.45 23.79
N LEU A 349 -11.25 0.70 24.44
CA LEU A 349 -10.26 1.71 24.01
C LEU A 349 -8.83 1.21 24.18
N LYS A 350 -8.53 0.44 25.22
CA LYS A 350 -7.22 -0.23 25.36
C LYS A 350 -6.95 -1.19 24.20
N LEU A 351 -7.93 -2.04 23.85
CA LEU A 351 -7.82 -2.96 22.72
C LEU A 351 -7.62 -2.20 21.40
N LEU A 352 -8.36 -1.11 21.17
CA LEU A 352 -8.17 -0.28 19.99
C LEU A 352 -6.75 0.30 19.93
N ALA A 353 -6.19 0.74 21.06
CA ALA A 353 -4.80 1.21 21.13
C ALA A 353 -3.79 0.10 20.79
N ASP A 354 -3.97 -1.12 21.28
CA ASP A 354 -3.10 -2.27 20.96
C ASP A 354 -3.15 -2.61 19.46
N LEU A 355 -4.35 -2.62 18.88
CA LEU A 355 -4.57 -2.87 17.45
C LEU A 355 -3.98 -1.74 16.60
N LEU A 356 -4.07 -0.49 17.04
CA LEU A 356 -3.46 0.67 16.39
C LEU A 356 -1.93 0.60 16.38
N VAL A 357 -1.31 0.19 17.49
CA VAL A 357 0.14 -0.04 17.53
C VAL A 357 0.56 -1.10 16.51
N SER A 358 -0.21 -2.17 16.40
CA SER A 358 0.02 -3.24 15.42
C SER A 358 -0.21 -2.76 13.98
N CYS A 359 -1.24 -1.95 13.74
CA CYS A 359 -1.54 -1.34 12.44
C CYS A 359 -0.40 -0.39 11.99
N ARG A 360 0.13 0.41 12.91
CA ARG A 360 1.30 1.27 12.65
C ARG A 360 2.53 0.46 12.26
N GLN A 361 2.77 -0.68 12.93
CA GLN A 361 3.84 -1.60 12.53
C GLN A 361 3.60 -2.19 11.14
N ALA A 362 2.38 -2.61 10.83
CA ALA A 362 2.01 -3.09 9.50
C ALA A 362 2.24 -2.03 8.41
N ARG A 363 1.87 -0.77 8.66
CA ARG A 363 2.13 0.35 7.75
C ARG A 363 3.62 0.62 7.53
N LEU A 364 4.43 0.57 8.59
CA LEU A 364 5.88 0.74 8.48
C LEU A 364 6.51 -0.38 7.65
N LEU A 365 6.04 -1.61 7.84
CA LEU A 365 6.49 -2.77 7.06
C LEU A 365 6.08 -2.62 5.60
N ALA A 366 4.86 -2.15 5.30
CA ALA A 366 4.38 -1.90 3.93
C ALA A 366 5.22 -0.90 3.11
N GLY A 367 6.16 -0.17 3.72
CA GLY A 367 6.97 0.85 3.05
C GLY A 367 8.28 0.39 2.42
N THR A 368 9.07 -0.46 3.09
CA THR A 368 10.41 -0.90 2.60
C THR A 368 10.51 -2.41 2.68
N GLY A 369 10.37 -3.10 1.54
CA GLY A 369 10.45 -4.57 1.45
C GLY A 369 9.24 -5.35 2.01
N GLY A 370 8.11 -4.66 2.25
CA GLY A 370 6.92 -5.18 2.95
C GLY A 370 5.94 -6.04 2.16
N ASP A 371 6.21 -6.30 0.88
CA ASP A 371 5.22 -6.84 -0.05
C ASP A 371 4.73 -8.25 0.33
N LEU A 372 5.59 -9.07 0.93
CA LEU A 372 5.22 -10.39 1.43
C LEU A 372 4.38 -10.35 2.74
N LEU A 373 4.33 -9.21 3.44
CA LEU A 373 3.57 -9.09 4.70
C LEU A 373 2.15 -8.58 4.47
N VAL A 374 1.94 -7.64 3.55
CA VAL A 374 0.59 -7.15 3.23
C VAL A 374 -0.11 -8.10 2.26
N TYR A 375 0.59 -8.57 1.22
CA TYR A 375 0.00 -9.36 0.13
C TYR A 375 0.59 -10.78 -0.02
N GLY A 376 1.53 -11.17 0.85
CA GLY A 376 2.07 -12.54 0.95
C GLY A 376 1.62 -13.27 2.24
N PRO A 377 2.46 -14.10 2.88
CA PRO A 377 2.09 -14.90 4.06
C PRO A 377 1.54 -14.09 5.25
N GLY A 378 1.84 -12.79 5.34
CA GLY A 378 1.30 -11.92 6.39
C GLY A 378 -0.13 -11.42 6.14
N GLY A 379 -0.66 -11.53 4.93
CA GLY A 379 -1.95 -10.91 4.55
C GLY A 379 -3.15 -11.44 5.35
N ALA A 380 -3.12 -12.72 5.75
CA ALA A 380 -4.15 -13.29 6.62
C ALA A 380 -4.13 -12.66 8.03
N HIS A 381 -2.95 -12.38 8.58
CA HIS A 381 -2.79 -11.73 9.87
C HIS A 381 -3.18 -10.25 9.79
N LEU A 382 -2.86 -9.57 8.68
CA LEU A 382 -3.30 -8.20 8.45
C LEU A 382 -4.82 -8.10 8.33
N ARG A 383 -5.47 -9.03 7.62
CA ARG A 383 -6.94 -9.09 7.58
C ARG A 383 -7.51 -9.28 8.97
N LEU A 384 -7.04 -10.29 9.71
CA LEU A 384 -7.52 -10.55 11.07
C LEU A 384 -7.35 -9.32 11.96
N LEU A 385 -6.22 -8.62 11.86
CA LEU A 385 -5.97 -7.37 12.57
C LEU A 385 -7.03 -6.30 12.24
N LEU A 386 -7.29 -6.06 10.96
CA LEU A 386 -8.23 -5.02 10.53
C LEU A 386 -9.69 -5.38 10.79
N GLU A 387 -10.08 -6.66 10.65
CA GLU A 387 -11.41 -7.16 11.01
C GLU A 387 -11.64 -7.07 12.53
N THR A 388 -10.63 -7.43 13.32
CA THR A 388 -10.68 -7.28 14.79
C THR A 388 -10.79 -5.80 15.18
N MET A 389 -10.04 -4.92 14.51
CA MET A 389 -10.13 -3.48 14.71
C MET A 389 -11.54 -2.96 14.41
N GLN A 390 -12.13 -3.38 13.29
CA GLN A 390 -13.49 -2.98 12.93
C GLN A 390 -14.53 -3.47 13.94
N ALA A 391 -14.39 -4.71 14.43
CA ALA A 391 -15.26 -5.25 15.48
C ALA A 391 -15.16 -4.47 16.79
N VAL A 392 -13.94 -4.15 17.24
CA VAL A 392 -13.71 -3.34 18.44
C VAL A 392 -14.28 -1.92 18.26
N GLN A 393 -14.07 -1.29 17.11
CA GLN A 393 -14.62 0.03 16.79
C GLN A 393 -16.16 0.04 16.81
N LEU A 394 -16.80 -1.00 16.29
CA LEU A 394 -18.27 -1.12 16.32
C LEU A 394 -18.79 -1.25 17.76
N GLU A 395 -18.15 -2.08 18.58
CA GLU A 395 -18.49 -2.23 20.00
C GLU A 395 -18.28 -0.93 20.79
N ILE A 396 -17.22 -0.16 20.47
CA ILE A 396 -16.98 1.18 21.05
C ILE A 396 -18.14 2.13 20.73
N VAL A 397 -18.57 2.18 19.47
CA VAL A 397 -19.69 3.03 19.05
C VAL A 397 -20.98 2.60 19.73
N GLN A 398 -21.28 1.31 19.77
CA GLN A 398 -22.48 0.79 20.43
C GLN A 398 -22.48 1.14 21.93
N CYS A 399 -21.34 0.91 22.61
CA CYS A 399 -21.16 1.25 24.01
C CYS A 399 -21.35 2.75 24.26
N ALA A 400 -20.74 3.62 23.45
CA ALA A 400 -20.89 5.06 23.55
C ALA A 400 -22.35 5.51 23.33
N THR A 401 -23.04 4.95 22.33
CA THR A 401 -24.45 5.25 22.06
C THR A 401 -25.35 4.86 23.22
N THR A 402 -25.17 3.66 23.81
CA THR A 402 -25.98 3.22 24.95
C THR A 402 -25.73 4.07 26.19
N LEU A 403 -24.46 4.36 26.52
CA LEU A 403 -24.10 5.23 27.66
C LEU A 403 -24.66 6.66 27.49
N LYS A 404 -24.63 7.20 26.26
CA LYS A 404 -25.26 8.48 25.94
C LYS A 404 -26.78 8.41 26.11
N GLN A 405 -27.45 7.40 25.56
CA GLN A 405 -28.90 7.24 25.70
C GLN A 405 -29.32 7.18 27.17
N ARG A 406 -28.53 6.49 28.01
CA ARG A 406 -28.71 6.47 29.46
C ARG A 406 -28.63 7.89 30.04
N GLY A 407 -27.58 8.63 29.72
CA GLY A 407 -27.40 10.00 30.20
C GLY A 407 -28.52 10.96 29.74
N VAL A 408 -29.01 10.83 28.50
CA VAL A 408 -30.16 11.59 27.99
C VAL A 408 -31.43 11.27 28.78
N SER A 409 -31.71 9.98 29.00
CA SER A 409 -32.88 9.53 29.78
C SER A 409 -32.88 10.12 31.20
N GLU A 410 -31.71 10.17 31.85
CA GLU A 410 -31.59 10.74 33.19
C GLU A 410 -31.65 12.28 33.18
N LEU A 411 -31.11 12.93 32.14
CA LEU A 411 -31.21 14.37 31.96
C LEU A 411 -32.68 14.83 31.84
N ASP A 412 -33.51 14.05 31.15
CA ASP A 412 -34.94 14.31 30.99
C ASP A 412 -35.72 14.16 32.31
N LYS A 413 -35.34 13.20 33.17
CA LYS A 413 -35.94 13.05 34.51
C LYS A 413 -35.58 14.18 35.44
N LEU A 414 -34.36 14.72 35.31
CA LEU A 414 -33.81 15.73 36.21
C LEU A 414 -34.24 17.16 35.87
N ARG A 415 -35.15 17.40 34.90
CA ARG A 415 -35.54 18.71 34.32
C ARG A 415 -35.84 19.85 35.32
N SER A 416 -35.99 19.59 36.61
CA SER A 416 -36.22 20.57 37.69
C SER A 416 -35.24 20.54 38.87
N SER A 417 -34.25 19.63 38.93
CA SER A 417 -33.34 19.52 40.07
C SER A 417 -32.00 20.26 39.86
N TYR A 418 -31.67 21.17 40.78
CA TYR A 418 -30.37 21.86 40.85
C TYR A 418 -29.20 20.94 41.26
N SER A 419 -29.49 19.68 41.62
CA SER A 419 -28.56 18.78 42.33
C SER A 419 -27.37 18.29 41.51
N GLU A 420 -27.38 18.40 40.18
CA GLU A 420 -26.35 17.80 39.30
C GLU A 420 -25.81 18.78 38.23
N LYS A 421 -25.57 20.03 38.64
CA LYS A 421 -25.10 21.09 37.73
C LYS A 421 -23.77 20.76 37.04
N ASN A 422 -22.83 20.14 37.75
CA ASN A 422 -21.51 19.82 37.22
C ASN A 422 -21.58 18.76 36.12
N TRP A 423 -22.35 17.69 36.35
CA TRP A 423 -22.57 16.66 35.36
C TRP A 423 -23.22 17.18 34.09
N ARG A 424 -24.24 18.04 34.18
CA ARG A 424 -24.87 18.66 32.99
C ARG A 424 -23.87 19.40 32.09
N VAL A 425 -22.90 20.08 32.68
CA VAL A 425 -21.85 20.81 31.94
C VAL A 425 -20.92 19.84 31.22
N CYS A 426 -20.58 18.70 31.83
CA CYS A 426 -19.75 17.67 31.18
C CYS A 426 -20.56 16.95 30.09
N PHE A 427 -21.79 16.56 30.42
CA PHE A 427 -22.66 15.78 29.54
C PHE A 427 -23.05 16.53 28.26
N SER A 428 -23.14 17.86 28.29
CA SER A 428 -23.44 18.66 27.09
C SER A 428 -22.43 18.45 25.95
N ARG A 429 -21.20 18.02 26.25
CA ARG A 429 -20.13 17.75 25.29
C ARG A 429 -20.23 16.36 24.66
N VAL A 430 -20.93 15.44 25.31
CA VAL A 430 -21.02 14.02 24.94
C VAL A 430 -21.66 13.83 23.56
N LEU A 431 -22.65 14.66 23.21
CA LEU A 431 -23.34 14.58 21.91
C LEU A 431 -22.40 14.80 20.73
N ALA A 432 -21.54 15.82 20.82
CA ALA A 432 -20.55 16.11 19.80
C ALA A 432 -19.48 15.00 19.75
N LEU A 433 -18.99 14.56 20.91
CA LEU A 433 -17.96 13.52 21.01
C LEU A 433 -18.41 12.17 20.45
N GLU A 434 -19.65 11.75 20.72
CA GLU A 434 -20.21 10.54 20.09
C GLU A 434 -20.27 10.70 18.56
N THR A 435 -20.72 11.86 18.08
CA THR A 435 -20.83 12.11 16.63
C THR A 435 -19.45 12.06 15.96
N TYR A 436 -18.43 12.68 16.57
CA TYR A 436 -17.06 12.62 16.06
C TYR A 436 -16.53 11.19 16.06
N LEU A 437 -16.70 10.46 17.17
CA LEU A 437 -16.32 9.06 17.28
C LEU A 437 -16.96 8.19 16.18
N MET A 438 -18.26 8.35 15.93
CA MET A 438 -18.96 7.62 14.86
C MET A 438 -18.41 7.95 13.47
N ASN A 439 -18.11 9.23 13.21
CA ASN A 439 -17.57 9.66 11.93
C ASN A 439 -16.15 9.11 11.69
N ASP A 440 -15.30 9.12 12.72
CA ASP A 440 -13.94 8.59 12.64
C ASP A 440 -13.93 7.08 12.40
N VAL A 441 -14.79 6.33 13.11
CA VAL A 441 -14.96 4.90 12.88
C VAL A 441 -15.50 4.63 11.48
N SER A 442 -16.50 5.39 11.02
CA SER A 442 -17.06 5.24 9.67
C SER A 442 -16.01 5.46 8.58
N ALA A 443 -15.12 6.44 8.77
CA ALA A 443 -14.04 6.76 7.85
C ALA A 443 -12.98 5.64 7.73
N CYS A 444 -12.94 4.68 8.66
CA CYS A 444 -12.06 3.50 8.58
C CYS A 444 -12.61 2.41 7.66
N ASN A 445 -13.92 2.35 7.43
CA ASN A 445 -14.59 1.21 6.80
C ASN A 445 -14.14 0.94 5.35
N ASP A 446 -14.13 1.97 4.49
CA ASP A 446 -13.77 1.78 3.08
C ASP A 446 -12.30 1.39 2.88
N PRO A 447 -11.32 2.07 3.53
CA PRO A 447 -9.92 1.64 3.50
C PRO A 447 -9.70 0.20 4.02
N ILE A 448 -10.34 -0.17 5.14
CA ILE A 448 -10.25 -1.54 5.69
C ILE A 448 -10.78 -2.55 4.67
N ARG A 449 -11.97 -2.30 4.10
CA ARG A 449 -12.56 -3.16 3.09
C ARG A 449 -11.62 -3.38 1.90
N LYS A 450 -11.05 -2.30 1.34
CA LYS A 450 -10.13 -2.37 0.20
C LYS A 450 -8.89 -3.21 0.50
N ILE A 451 -8.32 -3.09 1.71
CA ILE A 451 -7.19 -3.92 2.12
C ILE A 451 -7.63 -5.39 2.28
N CYS A 452 -8.77 -5.65 2.92
CA CYS A 452 -9.27 -7.01 3.12
C CYS A 452 -9.57 -7.74 1.79
N GLU A 453 -10.15 -7.04 0.81
CA GLU A 453 -10.39 -7.53 -0.55
C GLU A 453 -9.06 -7.83 -1.28
N ALA A 454 -8.10 -6.91 -1.20
CA ALA A 454 -6.81 -7.08 -1.87
C ALA A 454 -5.94 -8.20 -1.25
N THR A 455 -6.22 -8.63 -0.02
CA THR A 455 -5.49 -9.71 0.66
C THR A 455 -6.12 -11.09 0.47
N THR A 456 -7.18 -11.22 -0.34
CA THR A 456 -8.05 -12.43 -0.41
C THR A 456 -7.25 -13.73 -0.60
N PRO A 457 -7.53 -14.82 0.16
CA PRO A 457 -6.71 -16.03 0.13
C PRO A 457 -6.57 -16.65 -1.26
N ALA A 458 -7.59 -16.55 -2.12
CA ALA A 458 -7.54 -17.03 -3.50
C ALA A 458 -6.48 -16.30 -4.33
N TYR A 459 -6.39 -14.98 -4.20
CA TYR A 459 -5.39 -14.15 -4.88
C TYR A 459 -3.98 -14.43 -4.35
N VAL A 460 -3.82 -14.54 -3.02
CA VAL A 460 -2.53 -14.85 -2.39
C VAL A 460 -2.06 -16.27 -2.72
N LEU A 461 -2.95 -17.27 -2.79
CA LEU A 461 -2.60 -18.63 -3.21
C LEU A 461 -2.15 -18.68 -4.66
N GLN A 462 -2.80 -17.90 -5.52
CA GLN A 462 -2.43 -17.79 -6.93
C GLN A 462 -1.05 -17.13 -7.07
N ALA A 463 -0.84 -15.98 -6.43
CA ALA A 463 0.43 -15.26 -6.42
C ALA A 463 1.57 -16.11 -5.80
N ALA A 464 1.31 -16.85 -4.72
CA ALA A 464 2.31 -17.73 -4.10
C ALA A 464 2.66 -18.93 -4.99
N LYS A 465 1.69 -19.50 -5.72
CA LYS A 465 1.94 -20.56 -6.72
C LYS A 465 2.78 -20.02 -7.87
N GLU A 466 2.45 -18.84 -8.39
CA GLU A 466 3.17 -18.18 -9.47
C GLU A 466 4.59 -17.80 -9.05
N PHE A 467 4.76 -17.22 -7.85
CA PHE A 467 6.06 -16.92 -7.28
C PHE A 467 6.90 -18.18 -7.10
N LYS A 468 6.36 -19.25 -6.49
CA LYS A 468 7.07 -20.53 -6.33
C LYS A 468 7.48 -21.13 -7.67
N ALA A 469 6.63 -21.04 -8.69
CA ALA A 469 6.94 -21.49 -10.04
C ALA A 469 8.07 -20.66 -10.68
N GLN A 470 8.04 -19.34 -10.54
CA GLN A 470 9.08 -18.43 -11.04
C GLN A 470 10.41 -18.63 -10.29
N THR A 471 10.40 -18.75 -8.96
CA THR A 471 11.61 -19.02 -8.18
C THR A 471 12.19 -20.39 -8.52
N SER A 472 11.36 -21.43 -8.68
CA SER A 472 11.84 -22.76 -9.05
C SER A 472 12.46 -22.75 -10.45
N LYS A 473 11.85 -22.03 -11.39
CA LYS A 473 12.40 -21.80 -12.74
C LYS A 473 13.74 -21.08 -12.68
N TRP A 474 13.82 -19.99 -11.92
CA TRP A 474 15.06 -19.23 -11.72
C TRP A 474 16.16 -20.07 -11.06
N VAL A 475 15.85 -20.86 -10.03
CA VAL A 475 16.84 -21.73 -9.36
C VAL A 475 17.41 -22.74 -10.35
N VAL A 476 16.57 -23.34 -11.20
CA VAL A 476 17.03 -24.29 -12.23
C VAL A 476 17.86 -23.58 -13.29
N GLU A 477 17.41 -22.43 -13.79
CA GLU A 477 18.12 -21.62 -14.79
C GLU A 477 19.48 -21.15 -14.25
N ASN A 478 19.52 -20.69 -13.00
CA ASN A 478 20.72 -20.18 -12.37
C ASN A 478 21.67 -21.32 -11.96
N ALA A 479 21.17 -22.46 -11.50
CA ALA A 479 21.99 -23.65 -11.26
C ALA A 479 22.64 -24.15 -12.56
N ASN A 480 21.90 -24.14 -13.67
CA ASN A 480 22.43 -24.48 -14.99
C ASN A 480 23.48 -23.47 -15.44
N ALA A 481 23.22 -22.16 -15.27
CA ALA A 481 24.19 -21.11 -15.60
C ALA A 481 25.46 -21.21 -14.75
N CYS A 482 25.33 -21.38 -13.44
CA CYS A 482 26.46 -21.62 -12.54
C CYS A 482 27.20 -22.92 -12.88
N GLY A 483 26.50 -23.98 -13.28
CA GLY A 483 27.09 -25.22 -13.77
C GLY A 483 27.93 -25.01 -15.02
N HIS A 484 27.40 -24.29 -16.01
CA HIS A 484 28.12 -23.92 -17.23
C HIS A 484 29.34 -23.03 -16.94
N ILE A 485 29.20 -22.05 -16.04
CA ILE A 485 30.32 -21.20 -15.61
C ILE A 485 31.39 -22.04 -14.91
N ALA A 486 30.99 -22.94 -14.00
CA ALA A 486 31.90 -23.82 -13.30
C ALA A 486 32.61 -24.80 -14.24
N ASP A 487 31.93 -25.31 -15.27
CA ASP A 487 32.54 -26.12 -16.33
C ASP A 487 33.54 -25.31 -17.17
N THR A 488 33.15 -24.11 -17.59
CA THR A 488 33.98 -23.22 -18.41
C THR A 488 35.23 -22.79 -17.67
N LEU A 489 35.10 -22.51 -16.38
CA LEU A 489 36.20 -22.09 -15.50
C LEU A 489 36.94 -23.29 -14.87
N GLN A 490 36.61 -24.53 -15.26
CA GLN A 490 37.20 -25.78 -14.74
C GLN A 490 37.18 -25.89 -13.21
N LEU A 491 36.15 -25.33 -12.57
CA LEU A 491 36.02 -25.26 -11.11
C LEU A 491 35.59 -26.60 -10.50
N LYS A 492 35.18 -27.59 -11.30
CA LYS A 492 34.68 -28.91 -10.85
C LYS A 492 35.72 -29.83 -10.18
N GLY A 493 36.93 -29.33 -9.92
CA GLY A 493 37.99 -30.06 -9.19
C GLY A 493 38.75 -29.21 -8.16
N LEU A 494 38.34 -27.98 -7.89
CA LEU A 494 39.00 -27.14 -6.88
C LEU A 494 38.51 -27.51 -5.47
N PRO A 495 39.40 -27.54 -4.46
CA PRO A 495 38.98 -27.68 -3.07
C PRO A 495 38.03 -26.54 -2.71
N PRO A 496 37.08 -26.77 -1.78
CA PRO A 496 36.14 -25.73 -1.34
C PRO A 496 36.93 -24.48 -0.93
N MET A 497 36.46 -23.32 -1.41
CA MET A 497 37.04 -22.02 -1.05
C MET A 497 37.28 -21.94 0.46
N PRO A 498 38.44 -21.44 0.92
CA PRO A 498 38.71 -21.30 2.34
C PRO A 498 37.59 -20.47 2.95
N GLN A 499 36.87 -21.07 3.89
CA GLN A 499 35.84 -20.37 4.64
C GLN A 499 36.52 -19.17 5.31
N LEU A 500 36.07 -17.96 4.97
CA LEU A 500 36.36 -16.78 5.76
C LEU A 500 35.98 -17.11 7.21
N PRO A 501 36.89 -16.89 8.18
CA PRO A 501 36.61 -17.23 9.56
C PRO A 501 35.31 -16.54 9.97
N SER A 502 34.33 -17.35 10.37
CA SER A 502 33.05 -16.90 10.87
C SER A 502 33.26 -16.09 12.14
N SER A 503 33.47 -14.78 11.98
CA SER A 503 33.48 -13.84 13.08
C SER A 503 32.05 -13.69 13.60
N GLN A 504 31.72 -14.51 14.58
CA GLN A 504 30.76 -14.27 15.65
C GLN A 504 29.36 -13.84 15.22
N HIS A 505 28.57 -14.78 14.70
CA HIS A 505 27.16 -14.78 15.03
C HIS A 505 27.01 -15.16 16.51
N ARG A 506 26.96 -14.15 17.39
CA ARG A 506 26.37 -14.33 18.72
C ARG A 506 24.91 -14.72 18.50
N THR A 507 24.62 -15.97 18.84
CA THR A 507 23.29 -16.47 19.12
C THR A 507 22.62 -15.52 20.12
N ILE A 508 21.58 -14.81 19.72
CA ILE A 508 20.61 -14.27 20.68
C ILE A 508 19.46 -15.27 20.71
N THR A 509 19.60 -16.23 21.61
CA THR A 509 18.48 -16.98 22.17
C THR A 509 17.56 -16.03 22.89
N ALA A 510 16.26 -16.31 22.77
CA ALA A 510 15.17 -15.62 23.44
C ALA A 510 15.46 -15.36 24.93
N GLY A 511 15.25 -14.11 25.33
CA GLY A 511 15.09 -13.62 26.69
C GLY A 511 14.07 -12.50 26.64
#